data_AF-A0A8F5GEH3-F1
#
_entry.id   AF-A0A8F5GEH3-F1
#
_cell.length_a   1.000
_cell.length_b   1.000
_cell.length_c   1.000
_cell.angle_alpha   90.00
_cell.angle_beta   90.00
_cell.angle_gamma   90.00
#
_symmetry.space_group_name_H-M   'P 1'
#
loop_
_entity.id
_entity.type
_entity.pdbx_description
1 polymer ?
#
loop_
_entity_poly.entity_id
_entity_poly.type
_entity_poly.pdbx_seq_one_letter_code
_entity_poly.pdbx_strand_id
1 'polypeptide(L)' 'LVTDIPGSTGASFGQEIVCYENPRPAVGIHRFIFVLFRQLGRQTVYPPGW' A
#
# COMPACT_ATOMS: atom_id res chain seq x y z
N LEU A 1 2.68 -1.59 -1.39
CA LEU A 1 2.47 -0.70 -0.23
C LEU A 1 2.74 0.72 -0.67
N VAL A 2 1.73 1.59 -0.60
CA VAL A 2 1.85 2.99 -1.00
C VAL A 2 1.60 3.88 0.20
N THR A 3 2.49 4.83 0.45
CA THR A 3 2.43 5.80 1.56
C THR A 3 2.33 7.22 1.01
N ASP A 4 2.13 8.20 1.89
CA ASP A 4 2.17 9.64 1.59
C ASP A 4 1.19 10.09 0.49
N ILE A 5 0.05 9.41 0.35
CA ILE A 5 -1.01 9.79 -0.59
C ILE A 5 -1.65 11.11 -0.11
N PRO A 6 -1.59 12.21 -0.88
CA PRO A 6 -2.27 13.44 -0.52
C PRO A 6 -3.79 13.26 -0.43
N GLY A 7 -4.44 13.93 0.52
CA GLY A 7 -5.90 13.87 0.68
C GLY A 7 -6.61 14.22 -0.62
N SER A 8 -7.73 13.55 -0.92
CA SER A 8 -8.51 13.67 -2.16
C SER A 8 -7.80 13.26 -3.47
N THR A 9 -6.58 12.69 -3.39
CA THR A 9 -5.88 12.11 -4.55
C THR A 9 -5.89 10.57 -4.51
N GLY A 10 -5.00 9.91 -5.26
CA GLY A 10 -4.91 8.45 -5.35
C GLY A 10 -3.48 7.93 -5.22
N ALA A 11 -3.34 6.60 -5.22
CA ALA A 11 -2.06 5.92 -5.02
C ALA A 11 -0.95 6.34 -6.01
N SER A 12 -1.31 6.80 -7.21
CA SER A 12 -0.36 7.35 -8.20
C SER A 12 0.34 8.64 -7.77
N PHE A 13 -0.19 9.34 -6.75
CA PHE A 13 0.40 10.54 -6.18
C PHE A 13 1.15 10.27 -4.86
N GLY A 14 1.10 9.03 -4.36
CA GLY A 14 1.83 8.59 -3.18
C GLY A 14 3.22 8.06 -3.51
N GLN A 15 3.92 7.61 -2.48
CA GLN A 15 5.20 6.93 -2.58
C GLN A 15 5.00 5.41 -2.52
N GLU A 16 5.31 4.71 -3.60
CA GLU A 16 5.36 3.25 -3.58
C GLU A 16 6.65 2.80 -2.88
N ILE A 17 6.51 2.24 -1.68
CA ILE A 17 7.64 1.74 -0.87
C ILE A 17 7.76 0.21 -0.90
N VAL A 18 6.73 -0.48 -1.40
CA VAL A 18 6.78 -1.89 -1.78
C VAL A 18 6.02 -2.02 -3.08
N CYS A 19 6.69 -2.50 -4.13
CA CYS A 19 6.09 -2.67 -5.46
C CYS A 19 4.85 -3.57 -5.40
N TYR A 20 3.82 -3.23 -6.18
CA TYR A 20 2.69 -4.14 -6.37
C TYR A 20 3.14 -5.42 -7.06
N GLU A 21 2.84 -6.56 -6.42
CA GLU A 21 2.97 -7.88 -7.03
C GLU A 21 1.59 -8.42 -7.38
N ASN A 22 1.45 -8.93 -8.60
CA ASN A 22 0.19 -9.51 -9.03
C ASN A 22 -0.11 -10.79 -8.22
N PRO A 23 -1.33 -10.95 -7.66
CA PRO A 23 -1.71 -12.18 -7.00
C PRO A 23 -1.52 -13.43 -7.87
N ARG A 24 -0.96 -14.48 -7.29
CA ARG A 24 -0.79 -15.81 -7.91
C ARG A 24 -1.27 -16.90 -6.96
N PRO A 25 -2.59 -17.00 -6.70
CA PRO A 25 -3.13 -18.02 -5.81
C PRO A 25 -2.91 -19.41 -6.40
N ALA A 26 -2.46 -20.36 -5.58
CA ALA A 26 -2.16 -21.72 -6.04
C ALA A 26 -3.40 -22.64 -6.05
N VAL A 27 -4.19 -22.62 -4.97
CA VAL A 27 -5.36 -23.52 -4.80
C VAL A 27 -6.43 -22.82 -3.95
N GLY A 28 -7.71 -23.02 -4.29
CA GLY A 28 -8.85 -22.54 -3.50
C GLY A 28 -9.20 -21.06 -3.73
N ILE A 29 -9.98 -20.47 -2.82
CA ILE A 29 -10.48 -19.09 -2.91
C ILE A 29 -9.62 -18.18 -2.02
N HIS A 30 -9.04 -17.13 -2.61
CA HIS A 30 -8.18 -16.16 -1.93
C HIS A 30 -8.83 -14.78 -1.92
N ARG A 31 -8.86 -14.12 -0.77
CA ARG A 31 -9.38 -12.75 -0.61
C ARG A 31 -8.21 -11.77 -0.65
N PHE A 32 -8.28 -10.79 -1.55
CA PHE A 32 -7.30 -9.70 -1.65
C PHE A 32 -7.94 -8.43 -1.12
N ILE A 33 -7.32 -7.84 -0.10
CA ILE A 33 -7.91 -6.76 0.69
C ILE A 33 -7.06 -5.51 0.51
N PHE A 34 -7.71 -4.39 0.24
CA PHE A 34 -7.11 -3.07 0.31
C PHE A 34 -7.57 -2.38 1.60
N VAL A 35 -6.64 -1.73 2.28
CA VAL A 35 -6.91 -0.98 3.52
C VAL A 35 -6.26 0.39 3.40
N LEU A 36 -6.95 1.43 3.88
CA LEU A 36 -6.46 2.80 3.89
C LEU A 36 -6.37 3.31 5.33
N PHE A 37 -5.23 3.91 5.68
CA PHE A 37 -4.98 4.51 6.98
C PHE A 37 -4.67 6.00 6.83
N ARG A 38 -5.12 6.81 7.79
CA ARG A 38 -4.72 8.21 7.89
C ARG A 38 -3.38 8.32 8.61
N GLN A 39 -2.36 8.84 7.94
CA GLN A 39 -1.05 9.08 8.54
C GLN A 39 -1.08 10.26 9.53
N LEU A 40 -0.25 10.19 10.56
CA LEU A 40 -0.02 11.28 11.51
C LEU A 40 0.74 12.45 10.87
N GLY A 41 1.58 12.16 9.88
CA GLY A 41 2.31 13.13 9.07
C GLY A 41 2.84 12.48 7.79
N ARG A 42 3.42 13.30 6.91
CA ARG A 42 4.12 12.81 5.73
C ARG A 42 5.45 12.17 6.15
N GLN A 43 5.91 11.14 5.44
CA GLN A 43 7.19 10.46 5.67
C GLN A 43 7.32 9.80 7.06
N THR A 44 6.21 9.42 7.68
CA THR A 44 6.18 8.76 9.00
C THR A 44 5.95 7.25 8.92
N VAL A 45 5.84 6.68 7.73
CA VAL A 45 5.63 5.24 7.50
C VAL A 45 6.82 4.73 6.70
N TYR A 46 7.46 3.68 7.20
CA TYR A 46 8.67 3.12 6.63
C TYR A 46 8.39 1.72 6.06
N PRO A 47 9.17 1.28 5.06
CA PRO A 47 9.12 -0.10 4.62
C PRO A 47 9.44 -1.04 5.79
N PRO A 48 8.87 -2.25 5.81
CA PRO A 48 9.27 -3.28 6.76
C PRO A 48 10.78 -3.54 6.62
N GLY A 49 11.48 -3.61 7.76
CA GLY A 49 12.90 -3.94 7.80
C GLY A 49 13.11 -5.42 7.55
N TRP A 50 13.42 -5.77 6.31
CA TRP A 50 13.92 -7.09 5.92
C TRP A 50 15.44 -7.03 5.75
#